data_AF-A0A967IA18-F1
#
_entry.id   AF-A0A967IA18-F1
#
_cell.length_a   1.000
_cell.length_b   1.000
_cell.length_c   1.000
_cell.angle_alpha   90.00
_cell.angle_beta   90.00
_cell.angle_gamma   90.00
#
_symmetry.space_group_name_H-M   'P 1'
#
loop_
_entity.id
_entity.type
_entity.pdbx_description
1 polymer ?
#
loop_
_entity_poly.entity_id
_entity_poly.type
_entity_poly.pdbx_seq_one_letter_code
_entity_poly.pdbx_strand_id
1 'polypeptide(L)' 'MPQQKEINYGGQAVIEGVMMRGSKALAVAVRNPQGEIVIHTEPLNARIYGGSLAKIPFLRGLTLLWDA' A
#
# COMPACT_ATOMS: atom_id res chain seq x y z
N MET A 1 -6.28 19.48 -22.65
CA MET A 1 -7.18 19.02 -21.55
C MET A 1 -6.31 18.36 -20.50
N PRO A 2 -6.44 18.67 -19.20
CA PRO A 2 -5.62 18.02 -18.19
C PRO A 2 -5.90 16.52 -18.22
N GLN A 3 -4.84 15.73 -18.36
CA GLN A 3 -4.91 14.28 -18.46
C GLN A 3 -5.42 13.76 -17.11
N GLN A 4 -6.66 13.28 -17.07
CA GLN A 4 -7.30 12.76 -15.87
C GLN A 4 -6.52 11.51 -15.44
N LYS A 5 -5.70 11.67 -14.39
CA LYS A 5 -4.86 10.58 -13.89
C LYS A 5 -5.77 9.50 -13.34
N GLU A 6 -5.83 8.35 -14.01
CA GLU A 6 -6.60 7.20 -13.54
C GLU A 6 -6.16 6.84 -12.11
N ILE A 7 -7.10 6.94 -11.17
CA ILE A 7 -6.83 6.62 -9.78
C ILE A 7 -7.01 5.12 -9.61
N ASN A 8 -5.91 4.39 -9.65
CA ASN A 8 -5.91 2.95 -9.45
C ASN A 8 -6.12 2.63 -7.96
N TYR A 9 -7.26 1.99 -7.67
CA TYR A 9 -7.53 1.34 -6.40
C TYR A 9 -7.54 -0.16 -6.61
N GLY A 10 -6.92 -0.89 -5.67
CA GLY A 10 -6.92 -2.34 -5.65
C GLY A 10 -7.17 -2.86 -4.25
N GLY A 11 -7.57 -4.11 -4.15
CA GLY A 11 -7.80 -4.78 -2.87
C GLY A 11 -7.26 -6.19 -2.85
N GLN A 12 -7.06 -6.70 -1.64
CA GLN A 12 -6.68 -8.09 -1.38
C GLN A 12 -7.52 -8.62 -0.21
N ALA A 13 -7.91 -9.89 -0.28
CA ALA A 13 -8.47 -10.59 0.86
C ALA A 13 -7.37 -10.92 1.87
N VAL A 14 -7.62 -10.65 3.15
CA VAL A 14 -6.74 -11.02 4.27
C VAL A 14 -7.52 -11.89 5.25
N ILE A 15 -6.83 -12.51 6.20
CA ILE A 15 -7.47 -13.36 7.19
C ILE A 15 -8.49 -12.53 7.99
N GLU A 16 -9.76 -12.95 7.93
CA GLU A 16 -10.87 -12.31 8.63
C GLU A 16 -11.03 -10.81 8.33
N GLY A 17 -10.66 -10.40 7.11
CA GLY A 17 -10.67 -9.00 6.74
C GLY A 17 -10.42 -8.70 5.27
N VAL A 18 -10.25 -7.41 4.98
CA VAL A 18 -9.92 -6.89 3.65
C VAL A 18 -8.82 -5.85 3.73
N MET A 19 -7.99 -5.82 2.71
CA MET A 19 -6.99 -4.78 2.48
C MET A 19 -7.36 -4.00 1.23
N MET A 20 -7.31 -2.68 1.31
CA MET A 20 -7.50 -1.76 0.19
C MET A 20 -6.25 -0.89 0.03
N ARG A 21 -5.80 -0.70 -1.21
CA ARG A 21 -4.63 0.11 -1.55
C ARG A 21 -4.99 1.11 -2.63
N GLY A 22 -4.80 2.39 -2.33
CA GLY A 22 -4.86 3.48 -3.31
C GLY A 22 -3.46 3.96 -3.71
N SER A 23 -3.39 5.06 -4.46
CA SER A 23 -2.11 5.63 -4.89
C SER A 23 -1.30 6.31 -3.77
N LYS A 24 -1.93 6.61 -2.62
CA LYS A 24 -1.34 7.40 -1.53
C LYS A 24 -1.39 6.73 -0.16
N ALA A 25 -2.24 5.73 0.02
CA ALA A 25 -2.44 5.07 1.30
C ALA A 25 -2.89 3.62 1.11
N LEU A 26 -2.55 2.81 2.12
CA LEU A 26 -3.02 1.46 2.35
C LEU A 26 -3.95 1.49 3.56
N ALA A 27 -5.05 0.75 3.52
CA ALA A 27 -5.88 0.48 4.67
C ALA A 27 -6.16 -1.02 4.79
N VAL A 28 -6.10 -1.54 6.01
CA VAL A 28 -6.43 -2.94 6.34
C VAL A 28 -7.50 -2.92 7.42
N ALA A 29 -8.58 -3.65 7.20
CA ALA A 29 -9.63 -3.86 8.19
C ALA A 29 -9.73 -5.35 8.50
N VAL A 30 -9.55 -5.72 9.76
CA VAL A 30 -9.59 -7.11 10.25
C VAL A 30 -10.43 -7.23 11.50
N ARG A 31 -10.99 -8.41 11.73
CA ARG A 31 -11.63 -8.75 13.00
C ARG A 31 -10.57 -9.13 14.04
N ASN A 32 -10.61 -8.53 15.23
CA ASN A 32 -9.78 -8.97 16.35
C ASN A 32 -10.41 -10.20 17.05
N PRO A 33 -9.68 -10.90 17.95
CA PRO A 33 -10.23 -12.04 18.69
C PRO A 33 -11.46 -11.71 19.56
N GLN A 34 -11.66 -10.43 19.90
CA GLN A 34 -12.81 -9.92 20.64
C GLN A 34 -14.03 -9.70 19.73
N GLY A 35 -13.90 -9.90 18.42
CA GLY A 35 -14.97 -9.78 17.43
C GLY A 35 -15.13 -8.37 16.85
N GLU A 36 -14.32 -7.40 17.26
CA GLU A 36 -14.36 -6.01 16.82
C GLU A 36 -13.60 -5.82 15.51
N ILE A 37 -14.00 -4.84 14.70
CA ILE A 37 -13.26 -4.50 13.49
C ILE A 37 -12.20 -3.45 13.83
N VAL A 38 -10.94 -3.81 13.63
CA VAL A 38 -9.79 -2.93 13.79
C VAL A 38 -9.33 -2.49 12.40
N ILE A 39 -9.11 -1.19 12.24
CA ILE A 39 -8.64 -0.59 10.99
C ILE A 39 -7.24 -0.03 11.21
N HIS A 40 -6.30 -0.42 10.36
CA HIS A 40 -4.98 0.15 10.29
C HIS A 40 -4.81 0.86 8.95
N THR A 41 -4.26 2.08 8.95
CA THR A 41 -4.00 2.85 7.72
C THR A 41 -2.57 3.34 7.71
N GLU A 42 -1.89 3.15 6.58
CA GLU A 42 -0.50 3.53 6.39
C GLU A 42 -0.36 4.41 5.13
N PRO A 43 0.31 5.56 5.22
CA PRO A 43 0.59 6.39 4.05
C PRO A 43 1.65 5.72 3.17
N LEU A 44 1.38 5.62 1.87
CA LEU A 44 2.34 5.11 0.89
C LEU A 44 3.31 6.24 0.51
N ASN A 45 4.56 6.09 0.95
CA ASN A 45 5.59 7.09 0.69
C ASN A 45 5.97 7.10 -0.80
N ALA A 46 5.50 8.11 -1.54
CA ALA A 46 5.67 8.18 -3.00
C ALA A 46 7.14 8.20 -3.46
N ARG A 47 8.07 8.58 -2.58
CA ARG A 47 9.51 8.61 -2.87
C ARG A 47 10.12 7.20 -2.96
N ILE A 48 9.62 6.25 -2.18
CA ILE A 48 10.09 4.86 -2.13
C ILE A 48 9.39 4.04 -3.22
N TYR A 49 8.08 4.22 -3.38
CA TYR A 49 7.27 3.39 -4.30
C TYR A 49 7.08 3.97 -5.71
N GLY A 50 7.44 5.24 -5.93
CA GLY A 50 7.22 5.93 -7.21
C GLY A 50 8.50 6.41 -7.92
N GLY A 51 9.66 6.34 -7.27
CA GLY A 51 10.94 6.79 -7.83
C GLY A 51 11.46 5.90 -8.97
N SER A 52 12.24 6.47 -9.90
CA SER A 52 12.86 5.71 -11.00
C SER A 52 13.78 4.57 -10.52
N LEU A 53 14.28 4.67 -9.28
CA LEU A 53 15.11 3.66 -8.63
C LEU A 53 14.30 2.40 -8.23
N ALA A 54 13.01 2.55 -7.90
CA ALA A 54 12.12 1.43 -7.57
C ALA A 54 11.75 0.57 -8.79
N LYS A 55 12.08 1.03 -10.00
CA LYS A 55 11.90 0.28 -11.26
C LYS A 55 13.05 -0.67 -11.56
N ILE A 56 14.19 -0.51 -10.89
CA ILE A 56 15.38 -1.36 -11.07
C ILE A 56 15.31 -2.51 -10.05
N PRO A 57 15.22 -3.79 -10.46
CA PRO A 57 14.95 -4.91 -9.55
C PRO A 57 15.92 -5.00 -8.35
N PHE A 58 17.21 -4.79 -8.58
CA PHE A 58 18.24 -4.88 -7.53
C PHE A 58 18.16 -3.70 -6.55
N LEU A 59 18.03 -2.48 -7.07
CA LEU A 59 17.93 -1.27 -6.25
C LEU A 59 16.63 -1.23 -5.44
N ARG A 60 15.53 -1.71 -6.03
CA ARG A 60 14.24 -1.89 -5.35
C ARG A 60 14.38 -2.76 -4.10
N GLY A 61 15.13 -3.86 -4.19
CA GLY A 61 15.39 -4.74 -3.04
C GLY A 61 16.16 -4.03 -1.93
N LEU A 62 17.20 -3.27 -2.29
CA LEU A 62 18.00 -2.51 -1.33
C LEU A 62 17.20 -1.41 -0.63
N THR A 63 16.34 -0.69 -1.36
CA THR A 63 15.49 0.35 -0.76
C THR A 63 14.46 -0.21 0.21
N LEU A 64 13.94 -1.40 -0.05
CA LEU A 64 13.00 -2.07 0.87
C LEU A 64 13.69 -2.56 2.14
N LEU A 65 14.94 -3.04 2.02
CA LEU A 65 15.71 -3.48 3.19
C LEU A 65 16.15 -2.32 4.09
N TRP A 66 16.33 -1.13 3.54
CA TRP A 66 16.65 0.08 4.32
C TRP A 66 15.43 0.66 5.05
N ASP A 67 14.22 0.43 4.53
CA ASP A 67 12.95 0.90 5.09
C ASP A 67 12.40 -0.02 6.19
N ALA A 68 12.86 -1.29 6.23
CA ALA A 68 12.49 -2.31 7.22
C ALA A 68 13.29 -2.19 8.52
#